data_AF-B7MRX4-F1
#
_entry.id   AF-B7MRX4-F1
#
_cell.length_a   1.000
_cell.length_b   1.000
_cell.length_c   1.000
_cell.angle_alpha   90.00
_cell.angle_beta   90.00
_cell.angle_gamma   90.00
#
_symmetry.space_group_name_H-M   'P 1'
#
loop_
_entity.id
_entity.type
_entity.pdbx_description
1 polymer ?
#
loop_
_entity_poly.entity_id
_entity_poly.type
_entity_poly.pdbx_seq_one_letter_code
_entity_poly.pdbx_strand_id
1 'polypeptide(L)'
;MQPEGKNDVKRCGKTYRRMSAHALLPLLMLLTACNNTPAPLKTGVICGSVPESLTRQTPVPVLPQHMIWADVADWGDRLVDALDSCNADKAAIAGLERQRTARMNTHEK
;
A
#
# COMPACT_ATOMS: atom_id res chain seq x y z
N MET A 1 80.48 4.98 43.10
CA MET A 1 79.10 4.43 43.06
C MET A 1 78.43 4.98 41.81
N GLN A 2 77.89 4.07 40.99
CA GLN A 2 77.12 4.25 39.75
C GLN A 2 75.86 5.14 39.91
N PRO A 3 75.08 5.42 38.84
CA PRO A 3 75.44 5.62 37.42
C PRO A 3 74.70 6.81 36.78
N GLU A 4 75.31 7.50 35.80
CA GLU A 4 74.61 8.47 34.94
C GLU A 4 73.73 7.73 33.92
N GLY A 5 72.45 8.12 33.89
CA GLY A 5 71.36 7.43 33.21
C GLY A 5 71.45 7.48 31.68
N LYS A 6 71.24 6.32 31.07
CA LYS A 6 71.14 6.14 29.62
C LYS A 6 69.68 6.36 29.19
N ASN A 7 69.38 7.53 28.64
CA ASN A 7 68.05 7.84 28.12
C ASN A 7 67.91 7.34 26.68
N ASP A 8 67.53 6.07 26.51
CA ASP A 8 67.09 5.54 25.21
C ASP A 8 65.63 5.92 24.98
N VAL A 9 65.41 7.06 24.29
CA VAL A 9 64.08 7.42 23.78
C VAL A 9 63.69 6.42 22.70
N LYS A 10 62.85 5.43 23.05
CA LYS A 10 62.22 4.55 22.06
C LYS A 10 61.14 5.32 21.31
N ARG A 11 61.51 5.83 20.13
CA ARG A 11 60.56 6.35 19.13
C ARG A 11 59.75 5.17 18.58
N CYS A 12 58.50 5.02 19.03
CA CYS A 12 57.55 4.06 18.47
C CYS A 12 57.09 4.56 17.09
N GLY A 13 57.69 4.04 16.02
CA GLY A 13 57.26 4.32 14.65
C GLY A 13 55.96 3.57 14.35
N LYS A 14 54.85 4.29 14.21
CA LYS A 14 53.61 3.73 13.62
C LYS A 14 53.83 3.53 12.13
N THR A 15 54.03 2.29 11.71
CA THR A 15 53.99 1.89 10.32
C THR A 15 52.52 1.82 9.88
N TYR A 16 52.01 2.92 9.34
CA TYR A 16 50.74 2.89 8.61
C TYR A 16 50.97 2.05 7.35
N ARG A 17 50.50 0.79 7.39
CA ARG A 17 50.42 -0.05 6.20
C ARG A 17 49.59 0.72 5.19
N ARG A 18 50.18 1.05 4.03
CA ARG A 18 49.45 1.66 2.91
C ARG A 18 48.27 0.75 2.58
N MET A 19 47.07 1.08 3.08
CA MET A 19 45.85 0.48 2.56
C MET A 19 45.87 0.80 1.07
N SER A 20 45.86 -0.22 0.23
CA SER A 20 45.91 0.00 -1.21
C SER A 20 44.70 0.85 -1.56
N ALA A 21 44.93 2.04 -2.12
CA ALA A 21 43.87 2.94 -2.57
C ALA A 21 42.90 2.20 -3.52
N HIS A 22 43.42 1.20 -4.23
CA HIS A 22 42.69 0.29 -5.11
C HIS A 22 41.60 -0.54 -4.42
N ALA A 23 41.74 -0.86 -3.13
CA ALA A 23 40.71 -1.61 -2.39
C ALA A 23 39.64 -0.70 -1.77
N LEU A 24 39.98 0.57 -1.50
CA LEU A 24 39.03 1.55 -0.97
C LEU A 24 38.05 2.01 -2.05
N LEU A 25 38.51 2.21 -3.29
CA LEU A 25 37.68 2.71 -4.38
C LEU A 25 36.44 1.85 -4.71
N PRO A 26 36.52 0.51 -4.87
CA PRO A 26 35.33 -0.30 -5.09
C PRO A 26 34.41 -0.31 -3.86
N LEU A 27 34.97 -0.28 -2.64
CA LEU A 27 34.18 -0.23 -1.41
C LEU A 27 33.31 1.04 -1.33
N LEU A 28 33.85 2.20 -1.72
CA LEU A 28 33.10 3.44 -1.81
C LEU A 28 31.98 3.38 -2.86
N MET A 29 32.20 2.72 -4.00
CA MET A 29 31.18 2.55 -5.05
C MET A 29 30.04 1.61 -4.60
N LEU A 30 30.31 0.59 -3.77
CA LEU A 30 29.25 -0.25 -3.20
C LEU A 30 28.41 0.51 -2.16
N LEU A 31 28.98 1.48 -1.44
CA LEU A 31 28.27 2.29 -0.44
C LEU A 31 27.32 3.31 -1.06
N THR A 32 27.57 3.78 -2.29
CA THR A 32 26.69 4.73 -2.99
C THR A 32 25.50 4.05 -3.69
N ALA A 33 25.53 2.72 -3.85
CA ALA A 33 24.43 1.96 -4.46
C ALA A 33 23.20 1.80 -3.54
N CYS A 34 23.37 1.96 -2.21
CA CYS A 34 22.27 1.79 -1.25
C CYS A 34 21.32 2.99 -1.14
N ASN A 35 21.54 4.08 -1.90
CA ASN A 35 20.69 5.28 -1.85
C ASN A 35 19.75 5.44 -3.05
N ASN A 36 19.70 4.44 -3.94
CA ASN A 36 18.72 4.38 -5.03
C ASN A 36 17.41 3.77 -4.55
N THR A 37 16.85 4.28 -3.45
CA THR A 37 15.41 4.08 -3.18
C THR A 37 14.67 4.73 -4.33
N PRO A 38 13.95 3.96 -5.19
CA PRO A 38 13.03 4.58 -6.12
C PRO A 38 12.10 5.46 -5.29
N ALA A 39 11.89 6.71 -5.70
CA ALA A 39 10.89 7.55 -5.06
C ALA A 39 9.61 6.71 -4.93
N PRO A 40 8.97 6.66 -3.75
CA PRO A 40 7.75 5.88 -3.58
C PRO A 40 6.83 6.28 -4.72
N LEU A 41 6.43 5.29 -5.53
CA LEU A 41 5.50 5.53 -6.62
C LEU A 41 4.37 6.33 -6.00
N LYS A 42 4.16 7.55 -6.50
CA LYS A 42 2.97 8.33 -6.17
C LYS A 42 1.79 7.68 -6.88
N THR A 43 1.53 6.39 -6.62
CA THR A 43 0.22 5.81 -6.84
C THR A 43 -0.67 6.38 -5.75
N GLY A 44 -1.03 7.65 -5.92
CA GLY A 44 -2.22 8.16 -5.28
C GLY A 44 -3.35 7.31 -5.83
N VAL A 45 -3.73 6.26 -5.10
CA VAL A 45 -4.98 5.56 -5.35
C VAL A 45 -6.03 6.64 -5.17
N ILE A 46 -6.49 7.21 -6.29
CA ILE A 46 -7.63 8.10 -6.30
C ILE A 46 -8.83 7.18 -6.11
N CYS A 47 -9.04 6.78 -4.86
CA CYS A 47 -10.23 6.09 -4.44
C CYS A 47 -11.32 7.15 -4.46
N GLY A 48 -11.91 7.38 -5.63
CA GLY A 48 -13.12 8.19 -5.73
C GLY A 48 -14.14 7.62 -4.77
N SER A 49 -14.66 8.46 -3.86
CA SER A 49 -15.63 8.07 -2.85
C SER A 49 -16.79 7.35 -3.53
N VAL A 50 -17.14 6.16 -3.04
CA VAL A 50 -18.33 5.45 -3.52
C VAL A 50 -19.56 6.30 -3.16
N PRO A 51 -20.49 6.53 -4.10
CA PRO A 51 -21.73 7.23 -3.80
C PRO A 51 -22.46 6.59 -2.61
N GLU A 52 -22.95 7.42 -1.68
CA GLU A 52 -23.66 6.94 -0.48
C GLU A 52 -24.87 6.06 -0.84
N SER A 53 -25.52 6.34 -1.99
CA SER A 53 -26.63 5.52 -2.48
C SER A 53 -26.24 4.06 -2.69
N LEU A 54 -25.00 3.78 -3.10
CA LEU A 54 -24.50 2.42 -3.36
C LEU A 54 -23.95 1.73 -2.12
N THR A 55 -23.76 2.46 -1.03
CA THR A 55 -23.34 1.90 0.27
C THR A 55 -24.49 1.80 1.26
N ARG A 56 -25.63 2.42 0.96
CA ARG A 56 -26.85 2.29 1.74
C ARG A 56 -27.34 0.84 1.69
N GLN A 57 -27.79 0.33 2.83
CA GLN A 57 -28.37 -1.00 2.90
C GLN A 57 -29.68 -1.06 2.09
N THR A 58 -29.80 -2.06 1.23
CA THR A 58 -31.07 -2.37 0.55
C THR A 58 -32.12 -2.76 1.60
N PRO A 59 -33.30 -2.12 1.64
CA PRO A 59 -34.36 -2.47 2.59
C PRO A 59 -34.79 -3.92 2.39
N VAL A 60 -34.69 -4.75 3.44
CA VAL A 60 -35.17 -6.12 3.41
C VAL A 60 -36.59 -6.14 3.95
N PRO A 61 -37.58 -6.69 3.21
CA PRO A 61 -38.95 -6.79 3.72
C PRO A 61 -38.99 -7.72 4.93
N VAL A 62 -39.60 -7.26 6.01
CA VAL A 62 -39.80 -8.05 7.23
C VAL A 62 -40.70 -9.24 6.92
N LEU A 63 -40.22 -10.45 7.20
CA LEU A 63 -41.01 -11.67 7.14
C LEU A 63 -41.83 -11.81 8.44
N PRO A 64 -43.16 -11.89 8.38
CA PRO A 64 -43.99 -12.04 9.58
C PRO A 64 -43.80 -13.42 10.20
N GLN A 65 -43.93 -13.51 11.53
CA GLN A 65 -43.79 -14.78 12.28
C GLN A 65 -44.90 -15.78 11.92
N HIS A 66 -46.07 -15.28 11.54
CA HIS A 66 -47.21 -16.04 11.05
C HIS A 66 -47.69 -15.33 9.79
N MET A 67 -47.63 -16.03 8.67
CA MET A 67 -47.99 -15.51 7.36
C MET A 67 -49.27 -16.17 6.91
N ILE A 68 -50.29 -15.38 6.57
CA ILE A 68 -51.45 -15.88 5.83
C ILE A 68 -51.22 -15.73 4.33
N TRP A 69 -51.94 -16.50 3.53
CA TRP A 69 -51.78 -16.47 2.06
C TRP A 69 -51.96 -15.08 1.44
N ALA A 70 -52.80 -14.22 2.05
CA ALA A 70 -52.97 -12.85 1.59
C ALA A 70 -51.67 -12.02 1.75
N ASP A 71 -50.93 -12.20 2.84
CA ASP A 71 -49.70 -11.44 3.12
C ASP A 71 -48.57 -11.79 2.14
N VAL A 72 -48.62 -12.96 1.49
CA VAL A 72 -47.57 -13.45 0.58
C VAL A 72 -47.45 -12.55 -0.64
N ALA A 73 -48.58 -12.04 -1.15
CA ALA A 73 -48.57 -11.13 -2.29
C ALA A 73 -47.86 -9.82 -1.93
N ASP A 74 -48.28 -9.16 -0.85
CA ASP A 74 -47.72 -7.89 -0.41
C ASP A 74 -46.23 -8.00 -0.03
N TRP A 75 -45.84 -9.09 0.65
CA TRP A 75 -44.44 -9.34 0.97
C TRP A 75 -43.61 -9.65 -0.28
N GLY A 76 -44.18 -10.40 -1.23
CA GLY A 76 -43.54 -10.75 -2.50
C GLY A 76 -43.25 -9.51 -3.34
N ASP A 77 -44.21 -8.59 -3.46
CA ASP A 77 -44.02 -7.33 -4.18
C ASP A 77 -42.86 -6.51 -3.57
N ARG A 78 -42.86 -6.36 -2.24
CA ARG A 78 -41.77 -5.66 -1.53
C ARG A 78 -40.42 -6.34 -1.69
N LEU A 79 -40.39 -7.67 -1.82
CA LEU A 79 -39.16 -8.41 -2.07
C LEU A 79 -38.64 -8.16 -3.48
N VAL A 80 -39.52 -8.17 -4.49
CA VAL A 80 -39.15 -7.87 -5.87
C VAL A 80 -38.59 -6.45 -5.98
N ASP A 81 -39.23 -5.46 -5.36
CA ASP A 81 -38.73 -4.07 -5.32
C ASP A 81 -37.32 -3.97 -4.71
N ALA A 82 -37.08 -4.70 -3.61
CA ALA A 82 -35.77 -4.75 -2.97
C ALA A 82 -34.71 -5.41 -3.87
N LEU A 83 -35.07 -6.49 -4.56
CA LEU A 83 -34.19 -7.18 -5.49
C LEU A 83 -33.86 -6.31 -6.71
N ASP A 84 -34.84 -5.60 -7.26
CA ASP A 84 -34.63 -4.69 -8.38
C ASP A 84 -33.69 -3.54 -7.99
N SER A 85 -33.89 -2.95 -6.81
CA SER A 85 -32.98 -1.94 -6.26
C SER A 85 -31.55 -2.50 -6.11
N CYS A 86 -31.41 -3.69 -5.53
CA CYS A 86 -30.11 -4.35 -5.36
C CYS A 86 -29.41 -4.63 -6.70
N ASN A 87 -30.16 -5.11 -7.69
CA ASN A 87 -29.65 -5.39 -9.03
C ASN A 87 -29.18 -4.10 -9.73
N ALA A 88 -29.92 -3.02 -9.57
CA ALA A 88 -29.54 -1.70 -10.08
C ALA A 88 -28.24 -1.18 -9.43
N ASP A 89 -28.12 -1.26 -8.10
CA ASP A 89 -26.91 -0.86 -7.37
C ASP A 89 -25.71 -1.70 -7.81
N LYS A 90 -25.88 -3.01 -7.98
CA LYS A 90 -24.84 -3.92 -8.48
C LYS A 90 -24.36 -3.52 -9.88
N ALA A 91 -25.28 -3.16 -10.78
CA ALA A 91 -24.94 -2.68 -12.11
C ALA A 91 -24.16 -1.35 -12.07
N ALA A 92 -24.56 -0.43 -11.19
CA ALA A 92 -23.88 0.84 -10.99
C ALA A 92 -22.46 0.66 -10.44
N ILE A 93 -22.27 -0.21 -9.44
CA ILE A 93 -20.94 -0.57 -8.91
C ILE A 93 -20.06 -1.14 -10.02
N ALA A 94 -20.57 -2.08 -10.82
CA ALA A 94 -19.83 -2.63 -11.96
C ALA A 94 -19.43 -1.53 -12.98
N GLY A 95 -20.29 -0.54 -13.20
CA GLY A 95 -19.98 0.64 -14.01
C GLY A 95 -18.83 1.47 -13.43
N LEU A 96 -18.83 1.74 -12.12
CA LEU A 96 -17.76 2.45 -11.44
C LEU A 96 -16.42 1.71 -11.54
N GLU A 97 -16.41 0.40 -11.39
CA GLU A 97 -15.19 -0.41 -11.53
C GLU A 97 -14.60 -0.38 -12.94
N ARG A 98 -15.46 -0.39 -13.97
CA ARG A 98 -15.01 -0.20 -15.37
C ARG A 98 -14.36 1.17 -15.56
N GLN A 99 -14.97 2.23 -15.01
CA GLN A 99 -14.40 3.58 -15.10
C GLN A 99 -13.06 3.69 -14.36
N ARG A 100 -12.95 3.07 -13.17
CA ARG A 100 -11.69 3.01 -12.41
C ARG A 100 -10.60 2.32 -13.21
N THR A 101 -10.91 1.14 -13.77
CA THR A 101 -9.99 0.38 -14.61
C THR A 101 -9.56 1.16 -15.86
N ALA A 102 -10.50 1.83 -16.54
CA ALA A 102 -10.20 2.65 -17.71
C ALA A 102 -9.22 3.79 -17.38
N ARG A 103 -9.42 4.48 -16.25
CA ARG A 103 -8.52 5.54 -15.78
C ARG A 103 -7.11 5.00 -15.46
N MET A 104 -7.02 3.84 -14.80
CA MET A 104 -5.72 3.21 -14.52
C MET A 104 -4.97 2.90 -15.82
N ASN A 105 -5.65 2.30 -16.79
CA ASN A 105 -5.05 1.97 -18.10
C ASN A 105 -4.60 3.22 -18.88
N THR A 106 -5.28 4.37 -18.73
CA THR A 106 -4.83 5.63 -19.36
C THR A 106 -3.60 6.25 -18.72
N HIS A 107 -3.33 5.96 -17.44
CA HIS A 107 -2.14 6.46 -16.73
C HIS A 107 -0.89 5.59 -16.94
N GLU A 108 -1.06 4.35 -17.40
CA GLU A 108 0.04 3.42 -17.70
C GLU A 108 0.65 3.66 -19.10
N LYS A 109 -0.06 4.37 -19.98
CA LYS A 109 0.34 4.61 -21.38
C LYS A 109 1.01 5.97 -21.55
#